data_AF-Q98LG4-F1
#
_entry.id   AF-Q98LG4-F1
#
_cell.length_a   1.000
_cell.length_b   1.000
_cell.length_c   1.000
_cell.angle_alpha   90.00
_cell.angle_beta   90.00
_cell.angle_gamma   90.00
#
_symmetry.space_group_name_H-M   'P 1'
#
loop_
_entity.id
_entity.type
_entity.pdbx_description
1 polymer ?
#
loop_
_entity_poly.entity_id
_entity_poly.type
_entity_poly.pdbx_seq_one_letter_code
_entity_poly.pdbx_strand_id
1 'polypeptide(L)' 'MRFAPDGTVDRIIDMPVKKITSVMFGGPKLDTLYVTSMAKPPLPRFPGDGVLRGSLFAITGLGVTAVPEPRFGG' A
#
# COMPACT_ATOMS: atom_id res chain seq x y z
N MET A 1 -0.55 3.63 6.43
CA MET A 1 -0.56 3.68 7.91
C MET A 1 -1.03 2.33 8.43
N ARG A 2 -0.44 1.84 9.52
CA ARG A 2 -0.82 0.62 10.22
C ARG A 2 -1.22 1.00 11.64
N PHE A 3 -2.29 0.38 12.10
CA PHE A 3 -2.79 0.53 13.46
C PHE A 3 -2.57 -0.78 14.22
N ALA A 4 -2.27 -0.68 15.51
CA ALA A 4 -2.29 -1.81 16.42
C ALA A 4 -3.75 -2.19 16.76
N PRO A 5 -4.00 -3.40 17.30
CA PRO A 5 -5.36 -3.86 17.64
C PRO A 5 -6.11 -2.95 18.64
N ASP A 6 -5.38 -2.17 19.45
CA ASP A 6 -5.93 -1.19 20.39
C ASP A 6 -6.27 0.17 19.74
N GLY A 7 -6.07 0.31 18.43
CA GLY A 7 -6.33 1.52 17.65
C GLY A 7 -5.18 2.53 17.65
N THR A 8 -4.07 2.26 18.35
CA THR A 8 -2.90 3.15 18.32
C THR A 8 -2.18 3.06 16.97
N VAL A 9 -1.47 4.14 16.62
CA VAL A 9 -0.67 4.20 15.40
C VAL A 9 0.61 3.40 15.61
N ASP A 10 0.72 2.27 14.92
CA ASP A 10 1.91 1.41 14.98
C ASP A 10 2.99 1.88 13.98
N ARG A 11 2.58 2.24 12.75
CA ARG A 11 3.51 2.64 11.70
C ARG A 11 2.92 3.57 10.64
N ILE A 12 3.71 4.53 10.19
CA ILE A 12 3.43 5.35 9.01
C ILE A 12 4.54 5.11 7.99
N ILE A 13 4.17 4.95 6.72
CA ILE A 13 5.09 4.85 5.59
C ILE A 13 4.70 5.96 4.62
N ASP A 14 5.63 6.87 4.37
CA ASP A 14 5.42 7.95 3.42
C ASP A 14 5.53 7.43 1.99
N MET A 15 4.51 7.75 1.19
CA MET A 15 4.43 7.32 -0.20
C MET A 15 4.81 8.48 -1.14
N PRO A 16 5.47 8.19 -2.28
CA PRO A 16 5.85 9.20 -3.26
C PRO A 16 4.66 9.77 -4.05
N VAL A 17 3.45 9.24 -3.82
CA VAL A 17 2.20 9.62 -4.47
C VAL A 17 1.09 9.80 -3.44
N LYS A 18 0.10 10.64 -3.76
CA LYS A 18 -0.98 10.99 -2.84
C LYS A 18 -2.19 10.06 -2.91
N LYS A 19 -2.44 9.43 -4.06
CA LYS A 19 -3.63 8.59 -4.30
C LYS A 19 -3.33 7.10 -4.22
N ILE A 20 -3.14 6.62 -3.00
CA ILE A 20 -3.08 5.18 -2.71
C ILE A 20 -4.50 4.61 -2.73
N THR A 21 -4.70 3.48 -3.43
CA THR A 21 -6.03 2.88 -3.60
C THR A 21 -6.24 1.65 -2.73
N SER A 22 -5.27 0.74 -2.68
CA SER A 22 -5.37 -0.50 -1.91
C SER A 22 -3.99 -1.10 -1.67
N VAL A 23 -3.92 -2.04 -0.71
CA VAL A 23 -2.71 -2.74 -0.32
C VAL A 23 -2.97 -4.24 -0.18
N MET A 24 -1.96 -5.06 -0.49
CA MET A 24 -1.99 -6.51 -0.27
C MET A 24 -0.58 -7.02 0.01
N PHE A 25 -0.45 -7.95 0.96
CA PHE A 25 0.81 -8.67 1.12
C PHE A 25 0.95 -9.77 0.07
N GLY A 26 2.18 -10.02 -0.36
CA GLY A 26 2.50 -11.06 -1.33
C GLY A 26 3.99 -11.41 -1.32
N GLY A 27 4.45 -12.00 -2.43
CA GLY A 27 5.78 -12.59 -2.53
C GLY A 27 5.85 -13.99 -1.89
N PRO A 28 6.93 -14.76 -2.13
CA PRO A 28 7.01 -16.16 -1.69
C PRO A 28 6.90 -16.37 -0.17
N LYS A 29 7.26 -15.35 0.61
CA LYS A 29 7.24 -15.37 2.08
C LYS A 29 6.10 -14.54 2.69
N LEU A 30 5.22 -13.94 1.88
CA LEU A 30 4.16 -13.03 2.33
C LEU A 30 4.68 -11.85 3.20
N ASP A 31 5.88 -11.36 2.92
CA ASP A 31 6.58 -10.28 3.65
C ASP A 31 6.73 -8.99 2.82
N THR A 32 6.18 -8.97 1.60
CA THR A 32 6.22 -7.81 0.70
C THR A 32 4.84 -7.17 0.63
N LEU A 33 4.73 -5.89 0.96
CA LEU A 33 3.48 -5.13 0.85
C LEU A 33 3.40 -4.46 -0.53
N TYR A 34 2.47 -4.93 -1.37
CA TYR A 34 2.14 -4.31 -2.64
C TYR A 34 1.12 -3.19 -2.43
N VAL A 35 1.33 -2.07 -3.09
CA VAL A 35 0.50 -0.87 -2.95
C VAL A 35 0.11 -0.35 -4.31
N THR A 36 -1.20 -0.31 -4.58
CA THR A 36 -1.75 0.26 -5.82
C THR A 36 -1.98 1.76 -5.67
N SER A 37 -1.87 2.48 -6.79
CA SER A 37 -2.15 3.91 -6.83
C SER A 37 -2.96 4.30 -8.07
N MET A 38 -3.59 5.47 -8.03
CA MET A 38 -4.45 5.97 -9.10
C MET A 38 -3.84 7.18 -9.81
N ALA A 39 -3.73 7.12 -11.14
CA ALA A 39 -3.22 8.24 -11.93
C ALA A 39 -4.23 9.39 -12.10
N LYS A 40 -5.50 9.08 -12.39
CA LYS A 40 -6.52 10.05 -12.80
C LYS A 40 -7.75 10.05 -11.87
N PRO A 41 -8.47 11.17 -11.74
CA PRO A 41 -8.15 12.49 -12.28
C PRO A 41 -6.93 13.11 -11.57
N PRO A 42 -6.22 14.07 -12.18
CA PRO A 42 -5.17 14.81 -11.47
C PRO A 42 -5.75 15.50 -10.24
N LEU A 43 -4.92 15.78 -9.24
CA LEU A 43 -5.30 16.52 -8.05
C LEU A 43 -4.85 17.98 -8.20
N PRO A 44 -5.75 18.94 -8.53
CA PRO A 44 -5.34 20.33 -8.77
C PRO A 44 -4.70 20.98 -7.56
N ARG A 45 -5.08 20.56 -6.34
CA ARG A 45 -4.48 21.01 -5.07
C ARG A 45 -3.08 20.45 -4.81
N PHE A 46 -2.65 19.43 -5.55
CA PHE A 46 -1.37 18.76 -5.36
C PHE A 46 -0.62 18.67 -6.71
N PRO A 47 -0.15 19.81 -7.26
CA PRO A 47 0.56 19.83 -8.54
C PRO A 47 1.87 19.01 -8.50
N GLY A 48 2.45 18.80 -7.31
CA GLY A 48 3.63 17.97 -7.08
C GLY A 48 3.36 16.47 -6.91
N ASP A 49 2.13 15.99 -7.06
CA ASP A 49 1.81 14.55 -7.06
C ASP A 49 2.35 13.92 -8.35
N GLY A 50 3.65 13.57 -8.36
CA GLY A 50 4.51 13.46 -9.54
C GLY A 50 4.19 12.37 -10.58
N VAL A 51 5.22 11.94 -11.32
CA VAL A 51 5.08 11.03 -12.47
C VAL A 51 4.76 9.59 -12.09
N LEU A 52 4.98 9.20 -10.83
CA LEU A 52 4.75 7.83 -10.35
C LEU A 52 3.28 7.52 -10.04
N ARG A 53 2.35 8.44 -10.29
CA ARG A 53 0.91 8.18 -10.06
C ARG A 53 0.42 7.09 -11.00
N GLY A 54 -0.34 6.13 -10.46
CA GLY A 54 -0.81 4.97 -11.22
C GLY A 54 0.17 3.80 -11.22
N SER A 55 1.38 3.96 -10.65
CA SER A 55 2.32 2.87 -10.47
C SER A 55 1.87 1.90 -9.37
N LEU A 56 2.38 0.67 -9.47
CA LEU A 56 2.38 -0.33 -8.41
C LEU A 56 3.69 -0.21 -7.63
N PHE A 57 3.62 -0.18 -6.31
CA PHE A 57 4.80 -0.14 -5.43
C PHE A 57 4.92 -1.45 -4.66
N ALA A 58 6.16 -1.84 -4.37
CA ALA A 58 6.47 -2.95 -3.48
C ALA A 58 7.33 -2.44 -2.32
N ILE A 59 6.88 -2.69 -1.09
CA ILE A 59 7.58 -2.30 0.13
C ILE A 59 8.06 -3.58 0.83
N THR A 60 9.36 -3.69 1.02
CA THR A 60 10.02 -4.83 1.65
C THR A 60 10.66 -4.42 2.98
N GLY A 61 11.13 -5.40 3.77
CA GLY A 61 11.84 -5.12 5.02
C GLY A 61 10.95 -4.61 6.15
N LEU A 62 9.64 -4.89 6.11
CA LEU A 62 8.69 -4.43 7.12
C LEU A 62 8.79 -5.19 8.45
N GLY A 63 9.49 -6.33 8.48
CA GLY A 63 9.63 -7.18 9.67
C GLY A 63 8.32 -7.85 10.09
N VAL A 64 7.34 -7.94 9.19
CA VAL A 64 6.05 -8.60 9.42
C VAL A 64 5.73 -9.53 8.25
N THR A 65 5.02 -10.61 8.54
CA THR A 65 4.55 -11.59 7.57
C THR A 65 3.02 -11.68 7.65
N ALA A 66 2.38 -11.72 6.50
CA ALA A 66 0.93 -11.87 6.39
C ALA A 66 0.48 -13.32 6.29
N VAL A 67 -0.83 -13.50 6.32
CA VAL A 67 -1.49 -14.77 6.03
C VAL A 67 -1.94 -14.81 4.56
N PRO A 68 -2.10 -16.01 3.94
CA PRO A 68 -2.61 -16.12 2.58
C PRO A 68 -4.04 -15.60 2.46
N GLU A 69 -4.33 -14.94 1.34
CA GLU A 69 -5.70 -14.54 0.97
C GLU A 69 -6.56 -15.79 0.75
N PRO A 70 -7.76 -15.89 1.35
CA PRO A 70 -8.68 -16.98 1.10
C PRO A 70 -9.15 -16.98 -0.37
N ARG A 71 -9.26 -18.17 -0.96
CA ARG A 71 -9.83 -18.32 -2.31
C ARG A 71 -11.35 -18.31 -2.24
N PHE A 72 -11.98 -17.79 -3.29
CA PHE A 72 -13.41 -17.94 -3.49
C PHE A 72 -13.82 -19.42 -3.52
N GLY A 73 -14.90 -19.78 -2.82
CA GLY A 73 -15.28 -21.16 -2.52
C GLY A 73 -16.12 -21.89 -3.57
N GLY A 74 -16.61 -21.18 -4.60
CA GLY A 74 -17.62 -21.71 -5.53
C GLY A 74 -19.04 -21.38 -5.09
#